data_AF-A0A964JUQ6-F1
#
_entry.id   AF-A0A964JUQ6-F1
#
_cell.length_a   1.000
_cell.length_b   1.000
_cell.length_c   1.000
_cell.angle_alpha   90.00
_cell.angle_beta   90.00
_cell.angle_gamma   90.00
#
_symmetry.space_group_name_H-M   'P 1'
#
loop_
_entity.id
_entity.type
_entity.pdbx_description
1 polymer ?
#
loop_
_entity_poly.entity_id
_entity_poly.type
_entity_poly.pdbx_seq_one_letter_code
_entity_poly.pdbx_strand_id
1 'polypeptide(L)'
;MTQRDDILQATGPIDEPRYSVERKIAVHAMFETVLNRLDEMQRAPDHWEETCLVHALSFMEAGVYPRARIELDSCIVLAGERPSWREDQMKRNPQRYTVARLRLRLDGVKADVK
;
A
#
# COMPACT_ATOMS: atom_id res chain seq x y z
N MET A 1 -0.58 -42.09 30.60
CA MET A 1 -1.78 -41.34 30.18
C MET A 1 -1.59 -39.92 30.68
N THR A 2 -1.23 -38.99 29.80
CA THR A 2 -1.10 -37.58 30.15
C THR A 2 -1.89 -36.78 29.12
N GLN A 3 -2.95 -36.19 29.64
CA GLN A 3 -3.98 -35.40 29.00
C GLN A 3 -3.35 -34.18 28.31
N ARG A 4 -3.52 -34.07 26.99
CA ARG A 4 -3.17 -32.90 26.19
C ARG A 4 -4.45 -32.14 25.90
N ASP A 5 -4.93 -31.41 26.89
CA ASP A 5 -6.00 -30.45 26.72
C ASP A 5 -5.40 -29.05 26.56
N ASP A 6 -6.03 -28.30 25.65
CA ASP A 6 -5.99 -26.84 25.55
C ASP A 6 -4.84 -26.20 24.76
N ILE A 7 -4.70 -26.58 23.48
CA ILE A 7 -4.39 -25.57 22.45
C ILE A 7 -5.72 -24.92 22.07
N LEU A 8 -6.15 -23.98 22.91
CA LEU A 8 -7.22 -23.04 22.57
C LEU A 8 -6.73 -22.22 21.38
N GLN A 9 -7.22 -22.61 20.21
CA GLN A 9 -7.28 -21.76 19.04
C GLN A 9 -7.94 -20.45 19.47
N ALA A 10 -7.15 -19.38 19.56
CA ALA A 10 -7.66 -18.02 19.56
C ALA A 10 -8.21 -17.70 18.17
N THR A 11 -9.30 -18.36 17.78
CA THR A 11 -10.19 -17.93 16.71
C THR A 11 -11.25 -17.04 17.35
N GLY A 12 -10.80 -15.93 17.92
CA GLY A 12 -11.69 -14.79 18.12
C GLY A 12 -12.21 -14.37 16.74
N PRO A 13 -13.46 -13.90 16.62
CA PRO A 13 -13.90 -13.29 15.37
C PRO A 13 -12.91 -12.18 15.05
N ILE A 14 -12.25 -12.27 13.89
CA ILE A 14 -11.48 -11.16 13.33
C ILE A 14 -12.51 -10.14 12.86
N ASP A 15 -13.25 -9.54 13.79
CA ASP A 15 -13.87 -8.23 13.60
C ASP A 15 -12.73 -7.23 13.71
N GLU A 16 -11.84 -7.27 12.72
CA GLU A 16 -10.97 -6.15 12.43
C GLU A 16 -11.92 -4.96 12.23
N PRO A 17 -11.87 -3.92 13.09
CA PRO A 17 -12.87 -2.87 13.06
C PRO A 17 -12.92 -2.32 11.65
N ARG A 18 -14.09 -2.47 10.99
CA ARG A 18 -14.31 -2.05 9.60
C ARG A 18 -13.56 -0.74 9.38
N TYR A 19 -12.56 -0.77 8.51
CA TYR A 19 -11.72 0.40 8.26
C TYR A 19 -12.64 1.56 7.88
N SER A 20 -12.73 2.56 8.77
CA SER A 20 -13.79 3.57 8.68
C SER A 20 -13.70 4.35 7.37
N VAL A 21 -14.81 4.94 6.93
CA VAL A 21 -14.85 5.73 5.70
C VAL A 21 -13.81 6.84 5.74
N GLU A 22 -13.64 7.51 6.89
CA GLU A 22 -12.65 8.56 7.09
C GLU A 22 -11.22 8.02 6.94
N ARG A 23 -10.94 6.82 7.45
CA ARG A 23 -9.63 6.19 7.28
C ARG A 23 -9.38 5.79 5.83
N LYS A 24 -10.39 5.31 5.09
CA LYS A 24 -10.27 5.05 3.65
C LYS A 24 -9.93 6.33 2.89
N ILE A 25 -10.65 7.43 3.15
CA ILE A 25 -10.39 8.75 2.58
C ILE A 25 -8.96 9.21 2.86
N ALA A 26 -8.47 9.00 4.09
CA ALA A 26 -7.09 9.35 4.45
C ALA A 26 -6.05 8.57 3.62
N VAL A 27 -6.29 7.28 3.34
CA VAL A 27 -5.40 6.47 2.49
C VAL A 27 -5.41 6.97 1.05
N HIS A 28 -6.58 7.32 0.50
CA HIS A 28 -6.69 7.96 -0.83
C HIS A 28 -5.90 9.28 -0.89
N ALA A 29 -6.09 10.15 0.10
CA ALA A 29 -5.38 11.43 0.17
C ALA A 29 -3.86 11.26 0.32
N MET A 30 -3.42 10.25 1.08
CA MET A 30 -2.00 9.93 1.22
C MET A 30 -1.39 9.48 -0.11
N PHE A 31 -2.11 8.63 -0.85
CA PHE A 31 -1.71 8.23 -2.20
C PHE A 31 -1.54 9.45 -3.13
N GLU A 32 -2.54 10.33 -3.16
CA GLU A 32 -2.50 11.55 -3.98
C GLU A 32 -1.34 12.47 -3.59
N THR A 33 -1.06 12.60 -2.31
CA THR A 33 0.05 13.41 -1.80
C THR A 33 1.39 12.89 -2.34
N VAL A 34 1.59 11.57 -2.38
CA VAL A 34 2.81 10.98 -2.96
C VAL A 34 2.90 11.29 -4.45
N LEU A 35 1.81 11.12 -5.20
CA LEU A 35 1.81 11.43 -6.65
C LEU A 35 2.05 12.91 -6.94
N ASN A 36 1.42 13.81 -6.17
CA ASN A 36 1.63 15.26 -6.30
C ASN A 36 3.10 15.62 -6.06
N ARG A 37 3.74 15.01 -5.06
CA ARG A 37 5.17 15.24 -4.80
C ARG A 37 6.06 14.78 -5.96
N LEU A 38 5.74 13.65 -6.60
CA LEU A 38 6.48 13.18 -7.78
C LEU A 38 6.33 14.16 -8.97
N ASP A 39 5.12 14.69 -9.17
CA ASP A 39 4.84 15.70 -10.20
C ASP A 39 5.56 17.03 -9.90
N GLU A 40 5.56 17.50 -8.65
CA GLU A 40 6.31 18.69 -8.22
C GLU A 40 7.81 18.55 -8.45
N MET A 41 8.34 17.34 -8.20
CA MET A 41 9.73 16.99 -8.49
C MET A 41 10.00 16.75 -9.99
N GLN A 42 8.98 16.77 -10.83
CA GLN A 42 9.03 16.51 -12.27
C GLN A 42 9.77 15.21 -12.63
N ARG A 43 9.53 14.15 -11.84
CA ARG A 43 10.18 12.86 -12.05
C ARG A 43 9.21 11.69 -11.99
N ALA A 44 9.59 10.60 -12.66
CA ALA A 44 8.95 9.32 -12.46
C ALA A 44 9.24 8.76 -11.05
N PRO A 45 8.37 7.90 -10.51
CA PRO A 45 8.71 7.10 -9.33
C PRO A 45 9.96 6.26 -9.60
N ASP A 46 10.78 6.06 -8.58
CA ASP A 46 11.85 5.06 -8.63
C ASP A 46 11.27 3.64 -8.46
N HIS A 47 12.13 2.60 -8.51
CA HIS A 47 11.67 1.20 -8.43
C HIS A 47 10.98 0.90 -7.09
N TRP A 48 11.43 1.54 -6.01
CA TRP A 48 10.86 1.37 -4.68
C TRP A 48 9.48 2.01 -4.59
N GLU A 49 9.41 3.28 -4.97
CA GLU A 49 8.18 4.05 -4.96
C GLU A 49 7.13 3.42 -5.88
N GLU A 50 7.53 3.01 -7.09
CA GLU A 50 6.61 2.32 -8.02
C GLU A 50 6.05 1.05 -7.38
N THR A 51 6.89 0.22 -6.77
CA THR A 51 6.42 -1.03 -6.15
C THR A 51 5.47 -0.75 -5.00
N CYS A 52 5.80 0.19 -4.11
CA CYS A 52 4.93 0.59 -3.00
C CYS A 52 3.58 1.11 -3.50
N LEU A 53 3.58 2.00 -4.51
CA LEU A 53 2.37 2.58 -5.09
C LEU A 53 1.50 1.53 -5.80
N VAL A 54 2.11 0.61 -6.56
CA VAL A 54 1.39 -0.47 -7.23
C VAL A 54 0.78 -1.43 -6.20
N HIS A 55 1.51 -1.83 -5.17
CA HIS A 55 0.98 -2.69 -4.11
C HIS A 55 -0.15 -2.00 -3.34
N ALA A 56 0.03 -0.73 -2.98
CA ALA A 56 -1.01 0.05 -2.31
C ALA A 56 -2.29 0.11 -3.14
N LEU A 57 -2.21 0.39 -4.45
CA LEU A 57 -3.36 0.36 -5.36
C LEU A 57 -4.04 -1.01 -5.37
N SER A 58 -3.28 -2.08 -5.55
CA SER A 58 -3.86 -3.44 -5.57
C SER A 58 -4.58 -3.79 -4.27
N PHE A 59 -4.07 -3.34 -3.12
CA PHE A 59 -4.77 -3.50 -1.84
C PHE A 59 -6.01 -2.62 -1.72
N MET A 60 -5.99 -1.39 -2.22
CA MET A 60 -7.17 -0.51 -2.23
C MET A 60 -8.27 -1.07 -3.15
N GLU A 61 -7.91 -1.56 -4.34
CA GLU A 61 -8.80 -2.26 -5.29
C GLU A 61 -9.45 -3.49 -4.63
N ALA A 62 -8.70 -4.24 -3.82
CA ALA A 62 -9.21 -5.39 -3.05
C ALA A 62 -9.95 -4.99 -1.76
N GLY A 63 -10.07 -3.71 -1.43
CA GLY A 63 -10.71 -3.23 -0.19
C GLY A 63 -9.88 -3.42 1.09
N VAL A 64 -8.61 -3.83 0.99
CA VAL A 64 -7.69 -4.10 2.10
C VAL A 64 -6.90 -2.83 2.48
N TYR A 65 -7.61 -1.80 2.91
CA TYR A 65 -7.04 -0.48 3.22
C TYR A 65 -5.96 -0.43 4.32
N PRO A 66 -6.01 -1.24 5.41
CA PRO A 66 -4.90 -1.28 6.37
C PRO A 66 -3.56 -1.63 5.72
N ARG A 67 -3.57 -2.59 4.79
CA ARG A 67 -2.37 -3.02 4.08
C ARG A 67 -1.91 -1.99 3.06
N ALA A 68 -2.84 -1.35 2.35
CA ALA A 68 -2.53 -0.25 1.45
C ALA A 68 -1.79 0.90 2.17
N ARG A 69 -2.25 1.24 3.38
CA ARG A 69 -1.59 2.26 4.21
C ARG A 69 -0.14 1.90 4.53
N ILE A 70 0.13 0.66 4.94
CA ILE A 70 1.49 0.20 5.26
C ILE A 70 2.44 0.34 4.06
N GLU A 71 1.95 0.02 2.86
CA GLU A 71 2.77 0.15 1.64
C GLU A 71 3.04 1.62 1.29
N LEU A 72 2.06 2.51 1.49
CA LEU A 72 2.24 3.95 1.29
C LEU A 72 3.17 4.57 2.37
N ASP A 73 3.09 4.14 3.62
CA ASP A 73 4.02 4.55 4.67
C ASP A 73 5.46 4.10 4.32
N SER A 74 5.61 2.94 3.67
CA SER A 74 6.90 2.49 3.13
C SER A 74 7.39 3.37 1.97
N CYS A 75 6.47 3.96 1.19
CA CYS A 75 6.79 4.73 0.01
C CYS A 75 7.53 6.04 0.32
N ILE A 76 7.29 6.63 1.49
CA ILE A 76 7.87 7.92 1.90
C ILE A 76 9.24 7.79 2.57
N VAL A 77 9.73 6.57 2.80
CA VAL A 77 11.06 6.30 3.38
C VAL A 77 12.15 6.80 2.42
N LEU A 78 13.08 7.59 2.95
CA LEU A 78 14.20 8.17 2.18
C LEU A 78 15.15 7.07 1.68
N ALA A 79 15.75 7.26 0.50
CA ALA A 79 16.57 6.25 -0.16
C ALA A 79 17.71 5.68 0.74
N GLY A 80 18.34 6.52 1.56
CA GLY A 80 19.41 6.09 2.48
C GLY A 80 18.93 5.28 3.70
N GLU A 81 17.63 5.25 3.95
CA GLU A 81 17.00 4.55 5.09
C GLU A 81 16.26 3.28 4.64
N ARG A 82 16.18 3.02 3.33
CA ARG A 82 15.49 1.85 2.79
C ARG A 82 16.28 0.57 3.08
N PRO A 83 15.61 -0.53 3.47
CA PRO A 83 16.28 -1.82 3.62
C PRO A 83 16.85 -2.31 2.28
N SER A 84 18.16 -2.50 2.22
CA SER A 84 18.89 -2.89 1.00
C SER A 84 18.34 -4.16 0.35
N TRP A 85 18.05 -5.19 1.15
CA TRP A 85 17.51 -6.46 0.65
C TRP A 85 16.18 -6.31 -0.10
N ARG A 86 15.34 -5.36 0.31
CA ARG A 86 14.02 -5.12 -0.31
C ARG A 86 14.19 -4.27 -1.56
N GLU A 87 15.08 -3.29 -1.53
CA GLU A 87 15.43 -2.48 -2.70
C GLU A 87 16.02 -3.35 -3.82
N ASP A 88 16.90 -4.29 -3.48
CA ASP A 88 17.49 -5.24 -4.44
C ASP A 88 16.46 -6.18 -5.06
N GLN A 89 15.42 -6.57 -4.31
CA GLN A 89 14.30 -7.32 -4.86
C GLN A 89 13.49 -6.48 -5.84
N MET A 90 13.22 -5.22 -5.51
CA MET A 90 12.42 -4.33 -6.35
C MET A 90 13.13 -3.96 -7.66
N LYS A 91 14.45 -3.75 -7.63
CA LYS A 91 15.27 -3.48 -8.82
C LYS A 91 15.25 -4.61 -9.87
N ARG A 92 14.82 -5.82 -9.49
CA ARG A 92 14.67 -6.95 -10.44
C ARG A 92 13.42 -6.80 -11.31
N ASN A 93 12.45 -5.99 -10.89
CA ASN A 93 11.24 -5.73 -11.65
C ASN A 93 11.45 -4.50 -12.55
N PRO A 94 11.20 -4.58 -13.86
CA PRO A 94 11.27 -3.39 -14.70
C PRO A 94 10.19 -2.39 -14.29
N GLN A 95 10.54 -1.11 -14.29
CA GLN A 95 9.56 -0.02 -14.12
C GLN A 95 8.54 -0.03 -15.26
N ARG A 96 7.26 0.04 -14.91
CA ARG A 96 6.12 -0.11 -15.82
C ARG A 96 5.07 0.98 -15.64
N TYR A 97 5.13 1.75 -14.56
CA TYR A 97 4.07 2.68 -14.19
C TYR A 97 4.56 4.12 -14.14
N THR A 98 3.99 4.95 -15.01
CA THR A 98 4.10 6.41 -14.94
C THR A 98 3.15 6.95 -13.88
N VAL A 99 3.40 8.17 -13.38
CA VAL A 99 2.48 8.88 -12.46
C VAL A 99 1.08 8.97 -13.07
N ALA A 100 0.97 9.31 -14.35
CA ALA A 100 -0.31 9.39 -15.06
C ALA A 100 -1.08 8.05 -15.02
N ARG A 101 -0.38 6.92 -15.19
CA ARG A 101 -1.01 5.59 -15.12
C ARG A 101 -1.47 5.24 -13.71
N LEU A 102 -0.71 5.64 -12.68
CA LEU A 102 -1.08 5.45 -11.29
C LEU A 102 -2.30 6.30 -10.90
N ARG A 103 -2.36 7.56 -11.36
CA ARG A 103 -3.53 8.44 -11.19
C ARG A 103 -4.79 7.82 -11.81
N LEU A 104 -4.69 7.36 -13.06
CA LEU A 104 -5.82 6.74 -13.75
C LEU A 104 -6.38 5.53 -12.98
N ARG A 105 -5.51 4.69 -12.41
CA ARG A 105 -5.94 3.57 -11.57
C ARG A 105 -6.59 4.04 -10.28
N LEU A 106 -6.01 5.04 -9.61
CA LEU A 106 -6.55 5.60 -8.37
C LEU A 106 -7.96 6.18 -8.59
N ASP A 107 -8.17 6.88 -9.70
CA ASP A 107 -9.48 7.43 -10.08
C ASP A 107 -10.53 6.31 -10.23
N GLY A 108 -10.14 5.15 -10.78
CA GLY A 108 -10.98 3.95 -10.84
C GLY A 108 -11.40 3.46 -9.45
N VAL A 109 -10.45 3.33 -8.52
CA VAL A 109 -10.73 2.92 -7.14
C VAL A 109 -11.67 3.90 -6.43
N LYS A 110 -11.51 5.21 -6.67
CA LYS A 110 -12.38 6.24 -6.08
C LYS A 110 -13.82 6.15 -6.60
N ALA A 111 -14.00 5.76 -7.86
CA ALA A 111 -15.32 5.58 -8.45
C ALA A 111 -16.06 4.37 -7.83
N ASP A 112 -15.34 3.31 -7.46
CA ASP A 112 -15.88 2.08 -6.88
C ASP A 112 -16.27 2.20 -5.39
N VAL A 113 -15.89 3.28 -4.71
CA VAL A 113 -16.22 3.54 -3.29
C VAL A 113 -17.59 4.23 -3.13
N LYS A 114 -18.35 4.40 -4.22
CA LYS A 114 -19.70 5.01 -4.21
C LYS A 114 -20.81 4.04 -3.81
#